data_AF-H1VG72-F1
#
_entry.id   AF-H1VG72-F1
#
_cell.length_a   1.000
_cell.length_b   1.000
_cell.length_c   1.000
_cell.angle_alpha   90.00
_cell.angle_beta   90.00
_cell.angle_gamma   90.00
#
_symmetry.space_group_name_H-M   'P 1'
#
loop_
_entity.id
_entity.type
_entity.pdbx_description
1 polymer ?
#
loop_
_entity_poly.entity_id
_entity_poly.type
_entity_poly.pdbx_seq_one_letter_code
_entity_poly.pdbx_strand_id
1 'polypeptide(L)'
;RRNGRRALPRRRHGPAAPPPGFTAVEPVSYKINLAEGAQGVTLSKVDYIINPGNALDISKGQIGRLFPELNAFIIDPALGELEFEAEENELTLTVANMNGEFAVFLPQAAGAGNATTPPR
;
A
#
# COMPACT_ATOMS: atom_id res chain seq x y z
N ARG A 1 1.16 10.30 28.72
CA ARG A 1 1.91 11.06 27.70
C ARG A 1 1.73 10.33 26.37
N ARG A 2 0.94 10.87 25.42
CA ARG A 2 0.79 10.30 24.08
C ARG A 2 1.99 10.75 23.23
N ASN A 3 3.10 10.02 23.28
CA ASN A 3 4.18 10.20 22.32
C ASN A 3 3.82 9.38 21.07
N GLY A 4 3.08 9.99 20.14
CA GLY A 4 2.95 9.43 18.80
C GLY A 4 4.35 9.37 18.16
N ARG A 5 4.89 8.16 17.97
CA ARG A 5 6.15 7.95 17.26
C ARG A 5 5.90 8.24 15.77
N ARG A 6 6.18 9.46 15.31
CA ARG A 6 6.06 9.84 13.90
C ARG A 6 7.33 9.44 13.16
N ALA A 7 7.30 8.33 12.43
CA ALA A 7 8.29 8.08 11.39
C ALA A 7 7.84 8.77 10.10
N LEU A 8 8.78 9.41 9.39
CA LEU A 8 8.52 9.91 8.04
C LEU A 8 8.76 8.73 7.07
N PRO A 9 7.73 8.28 6.33
CA PRO A 9 7.91 7.25 5.32
C PRO A 9 8.94 7.72 4.29
N ARG A 10 9.85 6.83 3.88
CA ARG A 10 10.74 7.10 2.77
C ARG A 10 10.07 6.63 1.48
N ARG A 11 9.76 7.58 0.60
CA ARG A 11 9.29 7.29 -0.76
C ARG A 11 10.41 6.62 -1.57
N ARG A 12 10.10 5.52 -2.25
CA ARG A 12 10.97 4.85 -3.22
C ARG A 12 10.37 4.95 -4.62
N HIS A 13 11.24 5.21 -5.59
CA HIS A 13 10.89 5.18 -7.01
C HIS A 13 11.26 3.83 -7.62
N GLY A 14 10.47 3.37 -8.60
CA GLY A 14 10.67 2.07 -9.24
C GLY A 14 10.53 0.91 -8.25
N PRO A 15 9.40 0.79 -7.53
CA PRO A 15 9.20 -0.31 -6.60
C PRO A 15 9.07 -1.65 -7.34
N ALA A 16 9.01 -2.76 -6.59
CA ALA A 16 8.69 -4.06 -7.14
C ALA A 16 7.38 -4.04 -7.95
N ALA A 17 7.24 -4.98 -8.89
CA ALA A 17 6.05 -5.04 -9.74
C ALA A 17 4.76 -5.22 -8.91
N PRO A 18 3.61 -4.68 -9.38
CA PRO A 18 2.31 -4.92 -8.76
C PRO A 18 1.97 -6.42 -8.69
N PRO A 19 1.16 -6.86 -7.71
CA PRO A 19 0.64 -8.22 -7.68
C PRO A 19 -0.17 -8.55 -8.96
N PRO A 20 -0.19 -9.82 -9.42
CA PRO A 20 -0.99 -10.21 -10.58
C PRO A 20 -2.47 -9.82 -10.45
N GLY A 21 -3.05 -9.26 -11.51
CA GLY A 21 -4.43 -8.77 -11.52
C GLY A 21 -4.60 -7.36 -10.93
N PHE A 22 -3.50 -6.69 -10.58
CA PHE A 22 -3.51 -5.34 -10.06
C PHE A 22 -2.58 -4.40 -10.84
N THR A 23 -2.91 -3.11 -10.79
CA THR A 23 -2.03 -2.01 -11.23
C THR A 23 -1.69 -1.15 -10.02
N ALA A 24 -0.45 -0.68 -9.91
CA ALA A 24 -0.10 0.30 -8.87
C ALA A 24 -0.77 1.65 -9.16
N VAL A 25 -1.34 2.26 -8.12
CA VAL A 25 -1.95 3.60 -8.22
C VAL A 25 -0.90 4.66 -8.51
N GLU A 26 0.28 4.52 -7.90
CA GLU A 26 1.42 5.41 -8.11
C GLU A 26 2.68 4.59 -8.42
N PRO A 27 3.64 5.13 -9.20
CA PRO A 27 4.90 4.44 -9.49
C PRO A 27 5.91 4.51 -8.31
N VAL A 28 5.41 4.51 -7.08
CA VAL A 28 6.20 4.62 -5.85
C VAL A 28 5.67 3.72 -4.74
N SER A 29 6.56 3.43 -3.78
CA SER A 29 6.24 2.75 -2.53
C SER A 29 6.75 3.56 -1.33
N TYR A 30 6.24 3.25 -0.15
CA TYR A 30 6.55 3.93 1.10
C TYR A 30 7.19 2.95 2.08
N LYS A 31 8.49 3.12 2.32
CA LYS A 31 9.22 2.31 3.30
C LYS A 31 9.18 2.96 4.68
N ILE A 32 8.69 2.22 5.66
CA ILE A 32 8.56 2.65 7.04
C ILE A 32 9.47 1.79 7.91
N ASN A 33 10.27 2.46 8.73
CA ASN A 33 11.19 1.82 9.68
C ASN A 33 11.12 2.56 11.02
N LEU A 34 10.45 1.94 11.99
CA LEU A 34 10.38 2.35 13.38
C LEU A 34 11.59 1.76 14.11
N ALA A 35 12.52 2.64 14.51
CA ALA A 35 13.80 2.27 15.11
C ALA A 35 13.69 1.42 16.40
N GLU A 36 12.60 1.59 17.16
CA GLU A 36 12.33 0.85 18.40
C GLU A 36 11.37 -0.35 18.18
N GLY A 37 11.10 -0.71 16.93
CA GLY A 37 10.07 -1.69 16.58
C GLY A 37 8.64 -1.15 16.76
N ALA A 38 7.66 -2.04 16.58
CA ALA A 38 6.24 -1.73 16.76
C ALA A 38 5.72 -2.05 18.18
N GLN A 39 6.59 -2.49 19.10
CA GLN A 39 6.20 -2.81 20.48
C GLN A 39 5.56 -1.61 21.19
N GLY A 40 4.38 -1.86 21.77
CA GLY A 40 3.58 -0.85 22.49
C GLY A 40 2.76 0.08 21.58
N VAL A 41 2.83 -0.08 20.25
CA VAL A 41 1.93 0.61 19.34
C VAL A 41 0.62 -0.19 19.28
N THR A 42 -0.44 0.38 19.82
CA THR A 42 -1.76 -0.27 19.91
C THR A 42 -2.58 -0.13 18.64
N LEU A 43 -2.25 0.84 17.79
CA LEU A 43 -2.90 1.10 16.51
C LEU A 43 -1.88 1.67 15.52
N SER A 44 -1.75 1.01 14.37
CA SER A 44 -0.86 1.41 13.28
C SER A 44 -1.67 1.39 11.99
N LYS A 45 -1.78 2.54 11.32
CA LYS A 45 -2.57 2.70 10.10
C LYS A 45 -1.72 3.24 8.94
N VAL A 46 -1.96 2.71 7.75
CA VAL A 46 -1.50 3.27 6.48
C VAL A 46 -2.71 3.85 5.78
N ASP A 47 -2.76 5.17 5.72
CA ASP A 47 -3.88 5.91 5.14
C ASP A 47 -3.48 6.43 3.75
N TYR A 48 -4.30 6.12 2.75
CA TYR A 48 -4.16 6.63 1.38
C TYR A 48 -5.37 7.45 1.00
N ILE A 49 -5.18 8.76 0.95
CA ILE A 49 -6.21 9.75 0.67
C ILE A 49 -6.00 10.29 -0.73
N ILE A 50 -7.04 10.28 -1.56
CA ILE A 50 -7.01 10.97 -2.86
C ILE A 50 -7.55 12.39 -2.73
N ASN A 51 -6.90 13.33 -3.41
CA ASN A 51 -7.38 14.71 -3.44
C ASN A 51 -8.77 14.78 -4.11
N PRO A 52 -9.66 15.68 -3.66
CA PRO A 52 -10.93 15.94 -4.32
C PRO A 52 -10.74 16.23 -5.82
N GLY A 53 -11.60 15.66 -6.66
CA GLY A 53 -11.54 15.82 -8.12
C GLY A 53 -10.60 14.85 -8.84
N ASN A 54 -9.94 13.93 -8.13
CA ASN A 54 -9.27 12.79 -8.76
C ASN A 54 -10.32 11.81 -9.31
N ALA A 55 -10.10 11.29 -10.52
CA ALA A 55 -11.01 10.36 -11.19
C ALA A 55 -10.81 8.88 -10.79
N LEU A 56 -9.78 8.57 -9.99
CA LEU A 56 -9.53 7.22 -9.51
C LEU A 56 -10.61 6.77 -8.53
N ASP A 57 -11.25 5.63 -8.82
CA ASP A 57 -12.11 4.93 -7.87
C ASP A 57 -11.26 4.03 -6.97
N ILE A 58 -10.98 4.49 -5.76
CA ILE A 58 -10.22 3.72 -4.77
C ILE A 58 -11.10 2.83 -3.89
N SER A 59 -12.42 2.77 -4.10
CA SER A 59 -13.32 1.90 -3.31
C SER A 59 -13.02 0.40 -3.46
N LYS A 60 -12.26 0.04 -4.51
CA LYS A 60 -11.77 -1.32 -4.78
C LYS A 60 -10.27 -1.47 -4.54
N GLY A 61 -9.59 -0.41 -4.12
CA GLY A 61 -8.16 -0.44 -3.93
C GLY A 61 -7.73 -1.36 -2.80
N GLN A 62 -6.45 -1.73 -2.84
CA GLN A 62 -5.80 -2.61 -1.90
C GLN A 62 -4.49 -1.98 -1.49
N ILE A 63 -4.13 -2.08 -0.21
CA ILE A 63 -2.81 -1.70 0.28
C ILE A 63 -2.01 -2.97 0.48
N GLY A 64 -0.95 -3.14 -0.31
CA GLY A 64 -0.06 -4.29 -0.23
C GLY A 64 1.21 -3.97 0.54
N ARG A 65 1.83 -5.01 1.11
CA ARG A 65 3.16 -4.92 1.73
C ARG A 65 4.17 -5.72 0.91
N LEU A 66 5.35 -5.16 0.71
CA LEU A 66 6.47 -5.89 0.10
C LEU A 66 6.85 -7.05 1.01
N PHE A 67 6.94 -8.24 0.43
CA PHE A 67 7.55 -9.42 1.03
C PHE A 67 8.99 -9.52 0.51
N PRO A 68 10.00 -9.09 1.30
CA PRO A 68 11.36 -8.88 0.81
C PRO A 68 12.02 -10.14 0.23
N GLU A 69 11.69 -11.31 0.78
CA GLU A 69 12.23 -12.60 0.37
C GLU A 69 11.85 -12.96 -1.06
N LEU A 70 10.68 -12.51 -1.53
CA LEU A 70 10.21 -12.71 -2.90
C LEU A 70 10.38 -11.47 -3.78
N ASN A 71 10.81 -10.34 -3.19
CA ASN A 71 10.82 -9.03 -3.83
C ASN A 71 9.50 -8.72 -4.57
N ALA A 72 8.38 -9.04 -3.92
CA ALA A 72 7.04 -8.92 -4.49
C ALA A 72 6.08 -8.33 -3.45
N PHE A 73 5.14 -7.51 -3.89
CA PHE A 73 4.05 -7.09 -3.03
C PHE A 73 3.06 -8.23 -2.83
N ILE A 74 2.57 -8.36 -1.60
CA ILE A 74 1.48 -9.26 -1.25
C ILE A 74 0.28 -8.43 -0.77
N ILE A 75 -0.91 -8.88 -1.14
CA ILE A 75 -2.20 -8.43 -0.60
C ILE A 75 -2.75 -9.66 0.13
N ASP A 76 -2.82 -9.58 1.44
CA ASP A 76 -3.19 -10.71 2.29
C ASP A 76 -3.98 -10.20 3.50
N PRO A 77 -5.14 -10.77 3.84
CA PRO A 77 -5.90 -10.41 5.04
C PRO A 77 -5.08 -10.50 6.33
N ALA A 78 -4.05 -11.35 6.39
CA ALA A 78 -3.15 -11.45 7.54
C ALA A 78 -2.26 -10.21 7.72
N LEU A 79 -2.16 -9.32 6.73
CA LEU A 79 -1.45 -8.04 6.88
C LEU A 79 -2.18 -7.09 7.82
N GLY A 80 -3.51 -7.10 7.79
CA GLY A 80 -4.32 -6.11 8.49
C GLY A 80 -5.74 -6.00 7.95
N GLU A 81 -6.53 -5.19 8.65
CA GLU A 81 -7.90 -4.85 8.28
C GLU A 81 -7.88 -3.65 7.31
N LEU A 82 -8.46 -3.82 6.12
CA LEU A 82 -8.58 -2.78 5.10
C LEU A 82 -9.99 -2.18 5.15
N GLU A 83 -10.07 -0.86 5.19
CA GLU A 83 -11.31 -0.08 5.21
C GLU A 83 -11.29 1.00 4.12
N PHE A 84 -12.44 1.25 3.50
CA PHE A 84 -12.64 2.40 2.61
C PHE A 84 -13.65 3.35 3.24
N GLU A 85 -13.22 4.59 3.48
CA GLU A 85 -14.04 5.65 4.06
C GLU A 85 -14.55 6.56 2.93
N ALA A 86 -15.80 6.33 2.50
CA ALA A 86 -16.38 7.00 1.33
C ALA A 86 -16.51 8.53 1.50
N GLU A 87 -16.71 8.99 2.74
CA GLU A 87 -16.84 10.42 3.05
C GLU A 87 -15.50 11.17 2.91
N GLU A 88 -14.38 10.47 3.13
CA GLU A 88 -13.03 11.05 3.10
C GLU A 88 -12.25 10.70 1.83
N ASN A 89 -12.78 9.80 0.99
CA ASN A 89 -12.04 9.17 -0.12
C ASN A 89 -10.69 8.62 0.34
N GLU A 90 -10.74 7.81 1.39
CA GLU A 90 -9.57 7.26 2.09
C GLU A 90 -9.60 5.73 2.09
N LEU A 91 -8.46 5.12 1.78
CA LEU A 91 -8.17 3.72 2.05
C LEU A 91 -7.28 3.61 3.28
N THR A 92 -7.74 2.86 4.28
CA THR A 92 -7.05 2.69 5.56
C THR A 92 -6.69 1.22 5.74
N LEU A 93 -5.40 0.91 5.88
CA LEU A 93 -4.94 -0.41 6.30
C LEU A 93 -4.45 -0.37 7.75
N THR A 94 -5.17 -1.02 8.64
CA THR A 94 -4.78 -1.20 10.04
C THR A 94 -3.91 -2.44 10.19
N VAL A 95 -2.63 -2.26 10.52
CA VAL A 95 -1.63 -3.34 10.61
C VAL A 95 -1.16 -3.57 12.04
N ALA A 96 -0.82 -4.82 12.38
CA ALA A 96 -0.17 -5.13 13.66
C ALA A 96 1.29 -4.67 13.71
N ASN A 97 1.95 -4.53 12.55
CA ASN A 97 3.34 -4.11 12.44
C ASN A 97 3.56 -3.17 11.24
N MET A 98 3.86 -1.91 11.56
CA MET A 98 4.08 -0.84 10.59
C MET A 98 5.45 -0.91 9.89
N ASN A 99 6.40 -1.73 10.37
CA ASN A 99 7.67 -1.90 9.66
C ASN A 99 7.46 -2.67 8.37
N GLY A 100 7.82 -2.06 7.25
CA GLY A 100 7.59 -2.63 5.93
C GLY A 100 7.72 -1.60 4.82
N GLU A 101 7.46 -2.06 3.60
CA GLU A 101 7.32 -1.20 2.43
C GLU A 101 5.93 -1.41 1.84
N PHE A 102 5.18 -0.33 1.68
CA PHE A 102 3.77 -0.37 1.31
C PHE A 102 3.53 0.32 -0.03
N ALA A 103 2.56 -0.17 -0.78
CA ALA A 103 2.10 0.44 -2.02
C ALA A 103 0.59 0.22 -2.18
N VAL A 104 -0.04 1.07 -2.98
CA VAL A 104 -1.49 1.05 -3.20
C VAL A 104 -1.78 0.55 -4.61
N PHE A 105 -2.76 -0.33 -4.71
CA PHE A 105 -3.08 -1.08 -5.91
C PHE A 105 -4.57 -0.96 -6.23
N LEU A 106 -4.90 -0.97 -7.51
CA LEU A 106 -6.27 -1.12 -8.00
C LEU A 106 -6.39 -2.41 -8.79
N PRO A 107 -7.52 -3.12 -8.71
CA PRO A 107 -7.80 -4.22 -9.61
C PRO A 107 -7.67 -3.75 -11.05
N GLN A 108 -6.95 -4.53 -11.85
CA GLN A 108 -6.83 -4.28 -13.26
C GLN A 108 -8.21 -4.44 -13.90
N ALA A 109 -8.64 -3.44 -14.69
CA ALA A 109 -9.83 -3.59 -15.49
C ALA A 109 -9.65 -4.81 -16.41
N ALA A 110 -10.67 -5.66 -16.46
CA ALA A 110 -10.63 -6.89 -17.27
C ALA A 110 -10.25 -6.54 -18.73
N GLY A 111 -9.11 -7.06 -19.19
CA GLY A 111 -8.60 -6.84 -20.55
C GLY A 111 -7.34 -5.97 -20.65
N ALA A 112 -6.88 -5.31 -19.58
CA ALA A 112 -5.62 -4.55 -19.62
C ALA A 112 -4.37 -5.43 -19.45
N GLY A 113 -4.40 -6.69 -19.88
CA GLY A 113 -3.32 -7.66 -19.67
C GLY A 113 -1.94 -7.11 -20.02
N ASN A 114 -0.97 -7.38 -19.15
CA ASN A 114 0.44 -7.00 -19.30
C ASN A 114 0.90 -7.17 -20.75
N ALA A 115 1.12 -6.05 -21.44
CA ALA A 115 1.83 -6.04 -22.70
C ALA A 115 3.32 -6.31 -22.41
N THR A 116 3.66 -7.55 -22.05
CA THR A 116 4.99 -8.07 -22.29
C THR A 116 5.08 -8.39 -23.77
N THR A 117 5.46 -7.40 -24.57
CA THR A 117 5.95 -7.65 -25.92
C THR A 117 7.20 -8.54 -25.80
N PRO A 118 7.21 -9.78 -26.31
CA PRO A 118 8.43 -10.57 -26.33
C PRO A 118 9.42 -9.94 -27.33
N PRO A 119 10.74 -9.98 -27.05
CA PRO A 119 11.73 -9.46 -27.98
C PRO A 119 11.69 -10.25 -29.29
N ARG A 120 11.80 -9.52 -30.39
CA ARG A 120 11.88 -10.05 -31.76
C ARG A 120 13.28 -10.55 -32.06
#